data_AF-A0A0Q0GB24-F1
#
_entry.id   AF-A0A0Q0GB24-F1
#
_cell.length_a   1.000
_cell.length_b   1.000
_cell.length_c   1.000
_cell.angle_alpha   90.00
_cell.angle_beta   90.00
_cell.angle_gamma   90.00
#
_symmetry.space_group_name_H-M   'P 1'
#
loop_
_entity.id
_entity.type
_entity.pdbx_description
1 polymer ?
#
loop_
_entity_poly.entity_id
_entity_poly.type
_entity_poly.pdbx_seq_one_letter_code
_entity_poly.pdbx_strand_id
1 'polypeptide(L)'
;MKFRFLLWMLGRMMARASRDNPDFQQQLAGKNLTFQLQTTDGRIARHFVVQDQRIRTASGVVAEPAFAIAFRDAAFGFATLQAKTSSWRS
;
A
#
# COMPACT_ATOMS: atom_id res chain seq x y z
N MET A 1 13.86 4.36 8.81
CA MET A 1 13.98 4.84 7.41
C MET A 1 13.65 3.79 6.36
N LYS A 2 14.20 2.57 6.42
CA LYS A 2 13.96 1.49 5.42
C LYS A 2 12.48 1.20 5.16
N PHE A 3 11.67 1.04 6.22
CA PHE A 3 10.23 0.82 6.07
C PHE A 3 9.50 1.99 5.40
N ARG A 4 9.80 3.23 5.79
CA ARG A 4 9.24 4.44 5.15
C ARG A 4 9.58 4.51 3.66
N PHE A 5 10.82 4.16 3.29
CA PHE A 5 11.25 4.07 1.90
C PHE A 5 10.52 2.95 1.15
N LEU A 6 10.37 1.77 1.76
CA LEU A 6 9.63 0.66 1.18
C LEU A 6 8.16 1.03 0.91
N LEU A 7 7.48 1.66 1.87
CA LEU A 7 6.10 2.13 1.67
C LEU A 7 6.01 3.15 0.54
N TRP A 8 6.98 4.06 0.44
CA TRP A 8 7.04 5.02 -0.67
C TRP A 8 7.28 4.33 -2.01
N MET A 9 8.20 3.36 -2.07
CA MET A 9 8.50 2.60 -3.29
C MET A 9 7.28 1.80 -3.75
N LEU A 10 6.60 1.11 -2.81
CA LEU A 10 5.33 0.43 -3.05
C LEU A 10 4.28 1.39 -3.61
N GLY A 11 4.12 2.55 -2.97
CA GLY A 11 3.18 3.57 -3.45
C GLY A 11 3.49 4.09 -4.85
N ARG A 12 4.77 4.29 -5.17
CA ARG A 12 5.21 4.69 -6.51
C ARG A 12 4.93 3.61 -7.55
N MET A 13 5.21 2.34 -7.23
CA MET A 13 4.93 1.21 -8.11
C MET A 13 3.43 1.05 -8.38
N MET A 14 2.60 1.07 -7.33
CA MET A 14 1.15 0.96 -7.45
C MET A 14 0.54 2.13 -8.25
N ALA A 15 1.01 3.36 -8.00
CA ALA A 15 0.57 4.51 -8.76
C ALA A 15 0.99 4.42 -10.25
N ARG A 16 2.19 3.92 -10.55
CA ARG A 16 2.64 3.67 -11.93
C ARG A 16 1.80 2.57 -12.59
N ALA A 17 1.67 1.41 -11.96
CA ALA A 17 0.85 0.30 -12.45
C ALA A 17 -0.59 0.75 -12.74
N SER A 18 -1.18 1.58 -11.88
CA SER A 18 -2.53 2.13 -12.10
C SER A 18 -2.65 2.97 -13.37
N ARG A 19 -1.55 3.49 -13.93
CA ARG A 19 -1.55 4.29 -15.16
C ARG A 19 -1.26 3.45 -16.40
N ASP A 20 -0.37 2.47 -16.30
CA ASP A 20 0.20 1.81 -17.48
C ASP A 20 -0.24 0.35 -17.66
N ASN A 21 -0.84 -0.27 -16.63
CA ASN A 21 -1.28 -1.65 -16.71
C ASN A 21 -2.82 -1.70 -16.78
N PRO A 22 -3.42 -2.08 -17.93
CA PRO A 22 -4.86 -2.14 -18.11
C PRO A 22 -5.52 -3.22 -17.24
N ASP A 23 -4.88 -4.38 -17.03
CA ASP A 23 -5.41 -5.44 -16.15
C ASP A 23 -5.49 -4.93 -14.71
N PHE A 24 -4.47 -4.19 -14.27
CA PHE A 24 -4.48 -3.57 -12.96
C PHE A 24 -5.54 -2.47 -12.87
N GLN A 25 -5.78 -1.69 -13.93
CA GLN A 25 -6.89 -0.71 -13.96
C GLN A 25 -8.26 -1.38 -13.83
N GLN A 26 -8.48 -2.50 -14.52
CA GLN A 26 -9.71 -3.28 -14.39
C GLN A 26 -9.91 -3.79 -12.96
N GLN A 27 -8.84 -4.20 -12.27
CA GLN A 27 -8.92 -4.56 -10.84
C GLN A 27 -9.34 -3.38 -9.95
N LEU A 28 -9.10 -2.14 -10.38
CA LEU A 28 -9.50 -0.93 -9.66
C LEU A 28 -10.87 -0.40 -10.11
N ALA A 29 -11.48 -0.96 -11.16
CA ALA A 29 -12.77 -0.52 -11.67
C ALA A 29 -13.86 -0.67 -10.61
N GLY A 30 -14.66 0.39 -10.44
CA GLY A 30 -15.72 0.43 -9.42
C GLY A 30 -15.23 0.54 -7.97
N LYS A 31 -13.91 0.60 -7.71
CA LYS A 31 -13.37 0.78 -6.36
C LYS A 31 -13.16 2.26 -6.07
N ASN A 32 -13.78 2.74 -4.99
CA ASN A 32 -13.51 4.04 -4.42
C ASN A 32 -13.26 3.86 -2.92
N LEU A 33 -11.99 3.70 -2.55
CA LEU A 33 -11.61 3.37 -1.18
C LEU A 33 -10.23 3.91 -0.85
N THR A 34 -10.02 4.22 0.43
CA THR A 34 -8.71 4.57 0.96
C THR A 34 -8.26 3.51 1.93
N PHE A 35 -7.05 2.98 1.73
CA PHE A 35 -6.43 2.05 2.68
C PHE A 35 -5.09 2.58 3.18
N GLN A 36 -4.65 2.07 4.33
CA GLN A 36 -3.47 2.57 5.02
C GLN A 36 -2.53 1.43 5.43
N LEU A 37 -1.24 1.67 5.31
CA LEU A 37 -0.20 0.85 5.93
C LEU A 37 0.51 1.69 6.98
N GLN A 38 0.62 1.18 8.20
CA GLN A 38 1.20 1.91 9.32
C GLN A 38 1.96 1.00 10.29
N THR A 39 2.81 1.58 11.12
CA THR A 39 3.26 0.95 12.36
C THR A 39 2.20 1.11 13.45
N THR A 40 2.16 0.20 14.43
CA THR A 40 1.22 0.28 15.56
C THR A 40 1.38 1.56 16.38
N ASP A 41 2.59 2.12 16.44
CA ASP A 41 2.88 3.41 17.07
C ASP A 41 2.49 4.63 16.21
N GLY A 42 1.97 4.42 15.00
CA GLY A 42 1.54 5.47 14.06
C GLY A 42 2.66 6.35 13.50
N ARG A 43 3.93 6.17 13.93
CA ARG A 43 5.05 7.03 13.53
C ARG A 43 5.38 6.93 12.05
N ILE A 44 5.17 5.76 11.45
CA ILE A 44 5.34 5.55 10.02
C ILE A 44 4.00 5.10 9.46
N ALA A 45 3.39 5.96 8.65
CA ALA A 45 2.15 5.66 7.94
C ALA A 45 2.22 6.16 6.50
N ARG A 46 1.55 5.44 5.59
CA ARG A 46 1.25 5.87 4.23
C ARG A 46 -0.13 5.36 3.84
N HIS A 47 -0.94 6.25 3.29
CA HIS A 47 -2.27 5.91 2.78
C HIS A 47 -2.28 5.92 1.25
N PHE A 48 -3.24 5.17 0.72
CA PHE A 48 -3.41 4.88 -0.69
C PHE A 48 -4.88 5.10 -1.02
N VAL A 49 -5.14 6.03 -1.93
CA VAL A 49 -6.48 6.39 -2.39
C VAL A 49 -6.69 5.74 -3.75
N VAL A 50 -7.65 4.83 -3.82
CA VAL A 50 -8.12 4.22 -5.06
C VAL A 50 -9.35 4.98 -5.50
N GLN A 51 -9.24 5.64 -6.66
CA GLN A 51 -10.34 6.41 -7.24
C GLN A 51 -10.13 6.49 -8.76
N ASP A 52 -11.19 6.41 -9.54
CA ASP A 52 -11.15 6.55 -11.01
C ASP A 52 -10.13 5.61 -11.68
N GLN A 53 -10.03 4.37 -11.20
CA GLN A 53 -9.05 3.38 -11.66
C GLN A 53 -7.58 3.85 -11.54
N ARG A 54 -7.32 4.77 -10.61
CA ARG A 54 -6.00 5.32 -10.29
C ARG A 54 -5.70 5.14 -8.82
N ILE A 55 -4.40 5.05 -8.52
CA ILE A 55 -3.91 5.03 -7.16
C ILE A 55 -3.10 6.30 -6.92
N ARG A 56 -3.52 7.07 -5.91
CA ARG A 56 -2.75 8.19 -5.34
C ARG A 56 -2.22 7.76 -3.97
N THR A 57 -1.04 8.25 -3.59
CA THR A 57 -0.43 7.88 -2.30
C THR A 57 0.16 9.09 -1.62
N ALA A 58 0.03 9.16 -0.30
CA ALA A 58 0.66 10.19 0.52
C ALA A 58 1.07 9.65 1.89
N SER A 59 2.10 10.27 2.48
CA SER A 59 2.55 9.91 3.83
C SER A 59 1.55 10.37 4.88
N GLY A 60 1.55 9.70 6.02
CA GLY A 60 0.70 10.01 7.15
C GLY A 60 -0.58 9.18 7.19
N VAL A 61 -1.31 9.37 8.29
CA VAL A 61 -2.59 8.72 8.54
C VAL A 61 -3.74 9.49 7.87
N VAL A 62 -4.82 8.79 7.56
CA VAL A 62 -6.09 9.39 7.13
C VAL A 62 -7.14 9.17 8.21
N ALA A 63 -8.11 10.09 8.34
CA ALA A 63 -9.13 10.03 9.39
C ALA A 63 -10.05 8.80 9.26
N GLU A 64 -10.49 8.50 8.04
CA GLU A 64 -11.45 7.43 7.76
C GLU A 64 -10.92 6.49 6.66
N PRO A 65 -9.92 5.64 6.97
CA PRO A 65 -9.52 4.60 6.04
C PRO A 65 -10.61 3.52 6.01
N ALA A 66 -10.91 2.99 4.82
CA ALA A 66 -11.76 1.80 4.69
C ALA A 66 -11.16 0.61 5.46
N PHE A 67 -9.83 0.52 5.49
CA PHE A 67 -9.08 -0.38 6.38
C PHE A 67 -7.63 0.08 6.55
N ALA A 68 -7.01 -0.35 7.64
CA ALA A 68 -5.59 -0.11 7.92
C ALA A 68 -4.88 -1.42 8.28
N ILE A 69 -3.70 -1.63 7.72
CA ILE A 69 -2.79 -2.72 8.11
C ILE A 69 -1.73 -2.12 9.04
N ALA A 70 -1.75 -2.54 10.30
CA ALA A 70 -0.80 -2.10 11.31
C ALA A 70 0.28 -3.18 11.54
N PHE A 71 1.54 -2.83 11.30
CA PHE A 71 2.69 -3.67 11.63
C PHE A 71 3.17 -3.33 13.03
N ARG A 72 3.54 -4.36 13.82
CA ARG A 72 4.09 -4.17 15.17
C ARG A 72 5.20 -3.12 15.16
N ASP A 73 6.15 -3.25 14.24
CA ASP A 73 7.23 -2.29 14.04
C ASP A 73 7.69 -2.25 12.57
N ALA A 74 8.60 -1.32 12.31
CA ALA A 74 9.16 -1.08 10.98
C ALA A 74 10.01 -2.24 10.44
N ALA A 75 10.70 -2.98 11.31
CA ALA A 75 11.55 -4.10 10.90
C ALA A 75 10.67 -5.29 10.48
N PHE A 76 9.64 -5.59 11.28
CA PHE A 76 8.64 -6.59 10.96
C PHE A 76 7.92 -6.27 9.66
N GLY A 77 7.39 -5.05 9.50
CA GLY A 77 6.72 -4.65 8.26
C GLY A 77 7.61 -4.70 7.02
N PHE A 78 8.89 -4.35 7.16
CA PHE A 78 9.87 -4.47 6.07
C PHE A 78 10.17 -5.92 5.69
N ALA A 79 10.25 -6.83 6.66
CA ALA A 79 10.43 -8.26 6.41
C ALA A 79 9.18 -8.87 5.77
N THR A 80 7.99 -8.57 6.28
CA THR A 80 6.71 -9.08 5.75
C THR A 80 6.48 -8.66 4.30
N LEU A 81 6.71 -7.40 3.96
CA LEU A 81 6.45 -6.88 2.61
C LEU A 81 7.52 -7.32 1.57
N GLN A 82 8.70 -7.74 2.01
CA GLN A 82 9.72 -8.32 1.12
C GLN A 82 9.68 -9.84 1.06
N ALA A 83 8.94 -10.49 1.96
CA ALA A 83 8.78 -11.92 1.91
C ALA A 83 8.13 -12.27 0.56
N LYS A 84 8.91 -12.94 -0.31
CA LYS A 84 8.42 -13.48 -1.56
C LYS A 84 7.19 -14.34 -1.26
N THR A 85 6.07 -14.11 -1.93
CA THR A 85 4.94 -15.04 -1.95
C THR A 85 5.41 -16.34 -2.62
N SER A 86 6.01 -17.24 -1.84
CA SER A 86 6.35 -18.59 -2.26
C SER A 86 5.19 -19.51 -1.89
N SER A 87 4.07 -19.41 -2.58
CA SER A 87 2.99 -20.40 -2.45
C SER A 87 2.04 -20.36 -3.65
N TRP A 88 2.50 -20.85 -4.81
CA TRP A 88 1.63 -21.26 -5.93
C TRP A 88 2.26 -22.41 -6.73
N ARG A 89 2.98 -23.32 -6.08
CA ARG A 89 3.35 -24.64 -6.62
C ARG A 89 3.38 -25.65 -5.48
N SER A 90 2.22 -26.27 -5.22
CA SER A 90 2.11 -27.64 -4.70
C SER A 90 0.99 -28.31 -5.48
#